data_AF-A0A659UDS0-F1
#
_entry.id   AF-A0A659UDS0-F1
#
_cell.length_a   1.000
_cell.length_b   1.000
_cell.length_c   1.000
_cell.angle_alpha   90.00
_cell.angle_beta   90.00
_cell.angle_gamma   90.00
#
_symmetry.space_group_name_H-M   'P 1'
#
loop_
_entity.id
_entity.type
_entity.pdbx_description
1 polymer ?
#
loop_
_entity_poly.entity_id
_entity_poly.type
_entity_poly.pdbx_seq_one_letter_code
_entity_poly.pdbx_strand_id
1 'polypeptide(L)'
;NSEDHPRYRHYVDLLIELAGRRGVTTEAARTMVRTDNTVIAALALKRGDADAMICGLEGRFERHLRNVTLIIGPRTGIKDRDLSTLSMLISQR
;
A
#
# COMPACT_ATOMS: atom_id res chain seq x y z
N ASN A 1 -2.21 16.99 -8.59
CA ASN A 1 -2.36 17.24 -7.15
C ASN A 1 -3.30 16.20 -6.57
N SER A 2 -2.98 15.51 -5.47
CA SER A 2 -3.75 14.37 -4.94
C SER A 2 -5.00 14.78 -4.15
N GLU A 3 -5.02 16.01 -3.60
CA GLU A 3 -6.16 16.54 -2.83
C GLU A 3 -7.39 16.86 -3.72
N ASP A 4 -7.19 17.18 -5.00
CA ASP A 4 -8.25 17.49 -5.96
C ASP A 4 -8.85 16.25 -6.63
N HIS A 5 -8.30 15.06 -6.34
CA HIS A 5 -8.73 13.85 -7.02
C HIS A 5 -10.06 13.36 -6.41
N PRO A 6 -11.10 13.07 -7.23
CA PRO A 6 -12.42 12.64 -6.73
C PRO A 6 -12.38 11.45 -5.77
N ARG A 7 -11.30 10.65 -5.86
CA ARG A 7 -11.09 9.42 -5.07
C ARG A 7 -10.41 9.65 -3.71
N TYR A 8 -9.88 10.85 -3.44
CA TYR A 8 -9.11 11.13 -2.22
C TYR A 8 -9.90 10.77 -0.95
N ARG A 9 -11.15 11.21 -0.85
CA ARG A 9 -12.01 10.90 0.30
C ARG A 9 -12.23 9.40 0.48
N HIS A 10 -12.51 8.69 -0.61
CA HIS A 10 -12.71 7.24 -0.57
C HIS A 10 -11.45 6.47 -0.14
N TYR A 11 -10.27 6.97 -0.48
CA TYR A 11 -9.00 6.36 -0.06
C TYR A 11 -8.75 6.59 1.44
N VAL A 12 -9.03 7.79 1.95
CA VAL A 12 -8.92 8.08 3.39
C VAL A 12 -9.90 7.21 4.19
N ASP A 13 -11.16 7.15 3.76
CA ASP A 13 -12.19 6.38 4.44
C ASP A 13 -11.83 4.88 4.45
N LEU A 14 -11.38 4.34 3.31
CA LEU A 14 -10.93 2.94 3.21
C LEU A 14 -9.69 2.67 4.08
N LEU A 15 -8.72 3.58 4.11
CA LEU A 15 -7.55 3.40 4.96
C LEU A 15 -7.92 3.39 6.45
N ILE A 16 -8.90 4.19 6.86
CA ILE A 16 -9.42 4.20 8.23
C ILE A 16 -10.17 2.91 8.54
N GLU A 17 -10.96 2.38 7.62
CA GLU A 17 -11.63 1.08 7.78
C GLU A 17 -10.59 -0.04 8.02
N LEU A 18 -9.52 -0.06 7.23
CA LEU A 18 -8.48 -1.09 7.28
C LEU A 18 -7.54 -0.94 8.49
N ALA A 19 -7.19 0.28 8.87
CA ALA A 19 -6.09 0.56 9.79
C ALA A 19 -6.50 1.30 11.08
N GLY A 20 -7.75 1.74 11.21
CA GLY A 20 -8.23 2.48 12.36
C GLY A 20 -8.11 1.68 13.67
N ARG A 21 -8.44 0.38 13.63
CA ARG A 21 -8.25 -0.54 14.77
C ARG A 21 -6.78 -0.79 15.13
N ARG A 22 -5.85 -0.36 14.29
CA ARG A 22 -4.39 -0.44 14.50
C ARG A 22 -3.79 0.92 14.88
N GLY A 23 -4.62 1.88 15.28
CA GLY A 23 -4.19 3.18 15.79
C GLY A 23 -4.04 4.28 14.73
N VAL A 24 -4.43 4.04 13.48
CA VAL A 24 -4.41 5.09 12.45
C VAL A 24 -5.59 6.03 12.66
N THR A 25 -5.31 7.29 12.97
CA THR A 25 -6.32 8.35 13.09
C THR A 25 -6.71 8.90 11.73
N THR A 26 -7.86 9.56 11.62
CA THR A 26 -8.31 10.21 10.38
C THR A 26 -7.26 11.17 9.81
N GLU A 27 -6.63 11.97 10.67
CA GLU A 27 -5.58 12.91 10.25
C GLU A 27 -4.30 12.21 9.78
N ALA A 28 -3.93 11.10 10.44
CA ALA A 28 -2.82 10.28 9.98
C ALA A 28 -3.15 9.64 8.61
N ALA A 29 -4.36 9.13 8.41
CA ALA A 29 -4.80 8.57 7.14
C ALA A 29 -4.81 9.62 6.01
N ARG A 30 -5.32 10.83 6.28
CA ARG A 30 -5.26 11.96 5.33
C ARG A 30 -3.85 12.27 4.90
N THR A 31 -2.92 12.31 5.85
CA THR A 31 -1.50 12.54 5.60
C THR A 31 -0.92 11.43 4.75
N MET A 32 -1.12 10.17 5.13
CA MET A 32 -0.62 9.00 4.37
C MET A 32 -1.15 8.96 2.94
N VAL A 33 -2.45 9.18 2.73
CA VAL A 33 -3.07 9.22 1.40
C VAL A 33 -2.56 10.41 0.57
N ARG A 34 -2.11 11.50 1.20
CA ARG A 34 -1.56 12.65 0.49
C ARG A 34 -0.11 12.44 0.08
N THR A 35 0.70 11.78 0.91
CA THR A 35 2.17 11.83 0.80
C THR A 35 2.83 10.48 0.52
N ASP A 36 2.15 9.35 0.69
CA ASP A 36 2.75 8.02 0.53
C ASP A 36 2.22 7.34 -0.73
N ASN A 37 3.02 7.36 -1.79
CA ASN A 37 2.69 6.73 -3.08
C ASN A 37 2.40 5.23 -2.95
N THR A 38 2.99 4.53 -1.97
CA THR A 38 2.72 3.11 -1.76
C THR A 38 1.33 2.91 -1.18
N VAL A 39 0.93 3.76 -0.25
CA VAL A 39 -0.43 3.75 0.32
C VAL A 39 -1.45 4.06 -0.77
N ILE A 40 -1.23 5.10 -1.57
CA ILE A 40 -2.13 5.49 -2.66
C ILE A 40 -2.31 4.34 -3.66
N ALA A 41 -1.21 3.75 -4.13
CA ALA A 41 -1.25 2.67 -5.11
C ALA A 41 -1.88 1.38 -4.53
N ALA A 42 -1.59 1.04 -3.28
CA ALA A 42 -2.21 -0.10 -2.61
C ALA A 42 -3.72 0.09 -2.43
N LEU A 43 -4.18 1.30 -2.09
CA LEU A 43 -5.61 1.60 -1.99
C LEU A 43 -6.30 1.53 -3.35
N ALA A 44 -5.65 2.01 -4.40
CA ALA A 44 -6.15 1.88 -5.78
C ALA A 44 -6.36 0.41 -6.15
N LEU A 45 -5.35 -0.44 -5.92
CA LEU A 45 -5.45 -1.89 -6.14
C LEU A 45 -6.56 -2.53 -5.31
N LYS A 46 -6.64 -2.21 -4.02
CA LYS A 46 -7.66 -2.78 -3.11
C LYS A 46 -9.09 -2.48 -3.59
N ARG A 47 -9.28 -1.35 -4.26
CA ARG A 47 -10.55 -0.90 -4.81
C ARG A 47 -10.84 -1.39 -6.23
N GLY A 48 -9.86 -2.04 -6.89
CA GLY A 48 -9.98 -2.43 -8.30
C GLY A 48 -9.82 -1.26 -9.28
N ASP A 49 -9.26 -0.14 -8.84
CA ASP A 49 -8.95 1.01 -9.70
C ASP A 49 -7.69 0.78 -10.56
N ALA A 50 -6.94 -0.28 -10.26
CA ALA A 50 -5.74 -0.73 -10.95
C ALA A 50 -5.57 -2.24 -10.76
N ASP A 51 -4.85 -2.91 -11.66
CA ASP A 51 -4.61 -4.35 -11.62
C ASP A 51 -3.25 -4.74 -11.01
N ALA A 52 -2.28 -3.82 -11.04
CA ALA A 52 -0.95 -4.02 -10.46
C ALA A 52 -0.36 -2.71 -9.91
N MET A 53 0.66 -2.83 -9.04
CA MET A 53 1.44 -1.69 -8.57
C MET A 53 2.94 -2.01 -8.55
N ILE A 54 3.75 -0.98 -8.78
CA ILE A 54 5.18 -0.96 -8.49
C ILE A 54 5.39 0.06 -7.37
N CYS A 55 6.19 -0.29 -6.35
CA CYS A 55 6.50 0.61 -5.24
C CYS A 55 7.97 0.45 -4.81
N GLY A 56 8.38 1.21 -3.80
CA GLY A 56 9.74 1.12 -3.25
C GLY A 56 10.78 2.02 -3.93
N LEU A 57 10.36 3.01 -4.72
CA LEU A 57 11.27 3.98 -5.32
C LEU A 57 12.06 4.77 -4.25
N GLU A 58 11.39 5.14 -3.16
CA GLU A 58 11.99 5.94 -2.09
C GLU A 58 11.72 5.36 -0.70
N GLY A 59 12.79 5.17 0.06
CA GLY A 59 12.76 4.72 1.46
C GLY A 59 13.06 3.25 1.65
N ARG A 60 12.84 2.76 2.88
CA ARG A 60 13.22 1.40 3.28
C ARG A 60 12.18 0.38 2.82
N PHE A 61 12.65 -0.76 2.32
CA PHE A 61 11.83 -1.91 1.92
C PHE A 61 10.76 -2.27 2.97
N GLU A 62 11.15 -2.37 4.24
CA GLU A 62 10.25 -2.73 5.35
C GLU A 62 9.05 -1.79 5.50
N ARG A 63 9.20 -0.50 5.18
CA ARG A 63 8.11 0.48 5.25
C ARG A 63 7.08 0.19 4.17
N HIS A 64 7.53 -0.09 2.94
CA HIS A 64 6.65 -0.43 1.84
C HIS A 64 5.94 -1.75 2.08
N LEU A 65 6.69 -2.78 2.51
CA LEU A 65 6.13 -4.08 2.83
C LEU A 65 5.05 -3.97 3.91
N ARG A 66 5.29 -3.23 4.99
CA ARG A 66 4.29 -3.00 6.04
C ARG A 66 3.00 -2.37 5.50
N ASN A 67 3.09 -1.36 4.65
CA ASN A 67 1.92 -0.70 4.06
C ASN A 67 1.16 -1.62 3.11
N VAL A 68 1.88 -2.37 2.26
CA VAL A 68 1.27 -3.35 1.34
C VAL A 68 0.58 -4.47 2.10
N THR A 69 1.22 -5.02 3.14
CA THR A 69 0.63 -6.05 4.00
C THR A 69 -0.59 -5.54 4.77
N LEU A 70 -0.57 -4.29 5.24
CA LEU A 70 -1.71 -3.67 5.92
C LEU A 70 -2.93 -3.53 4.99
N ILE A 71 -2.72 -3.14 3.73
CA ILE A 71 -3.81 -2.75 2.82
C ILE A 71 -4.27 -3.91 1.92
N ILE A 72 -3.31 -4.56 1.25
CA ILE A 72 -3.59 -5.69 0.34
C ILE A 72 -3.64 -6.98 1.13
N GLY A 73 -2.58 -7.25 1.90
CA GLY A 73 -2.39 -8.50 2.63
C GLY A 73 -1.99 -9.67 1.71
N PRO A 74 -1.56 -10.80 2.30
CA PRO A 74 -1.27 -12.02 1.56
C PRO A 74 -2.55 -12.67 1.03
N ARG A 75 -2.39 -13.59 0.07
CA ARG A 75 -3.50 -14.46 -0.39
C ARG A 75 -4.05 -15.27 0.79
N THR A 76 -5.35 -15.57 0.78
CA THR A 76 -5.98 -16.44 1.76
C THR A 76 -5.20 -17.75 1.97
N GLY A 77 -4.96 -18.09 3.23
CA GLY A 77 -4.17 -19.27 3.63
C GLY A 77 -2.67 -19.01 3.78
N ILE A 78 -2.16 -17.86 3.32
CA ILE A 78 -0.77 -17.45 3.48
C ILE A 78 -0.65 -16.44 4.63
N LYS A 79 0.35 -16.60 5.49
CA LYS A 79 0.66 -15.67 6.59
C LYS A 79 1.80 -14.74 6.19
N ASP A 80 1.93 -13.62 6.89
CA ASP A 80 3.01 -12.64 6.61
C ASP A 80 4.40 -13.26 6.68
N ARG A 81 4.61 -14.22 7.59
CA ARG A 81 5.88 -14.98 7.73
C ARG A 81 6.18 -15.91 6.55
N ASP A 82 5.19 -16.22 5.73
CA ASP A 82 5.32 -17.10 4.57
C ASP A 82 5.69 -16.31 3.30
N LEU A 83 5.74 -14.97 3.38
CA LEU A 83 6.20 -14.12 2.28
C LEU A 83 7.70 -14.29 2.05
N SER A 84 8.11 -14.33 0.78
CA SER A 84 9.50 -14.50 0.36
C SER A 84 9.92 -13.39 -0.60
N THR A 85 11.21 -13.05 -0.60
CA THR A 85 11.82 -12.14 -1.58
C THR A 85 12.60 -12.95 -2.61
N LEU A 86 12.66 -12.44 -3.84
CA LEU A 86 13.41 -13.06 -4.93
C LEU A 86 14.41 -12.04 -5.48
N SER A 87 15.62 -12.50 -5.78
CA SER A 87 16.64 -11.75 -6.52
C SER A 87 16.92 -12.48 -7.82
N MET A 88 16.98 -11.75 -8.93
CA MET A 88 17.20 -12.31 -10.26
C MET A 88 18.49 -11.75 -10.85
N LEU A 89 19.39 -12.65 -11.26
CA LEU A 89 20.60 -12.29 -12.01
C LEU A 89 20.34 -12.48 -13.51
N ILE A 90 20.50 -11.42 -14.29
CA ILE A 90 20.46 -11.48 -15.76
C ILE A 90 21.90 -11.35 -16.26
N SER A 91 22.39 -12.36 -16.98
CA SER A 91 23.72 -12.36 -17.62
C SER A 91 23.54 -12.43 -19.13
N GLN A 92 24.17 -11.48 -19.83
CA GLN A 92 24.35 -11.58 -21.28
C GLN A 92 25.63 -12.39 -21.49
N ARG A 93 25.53 -13.53 -22.16
CA ARG A 93 26.73 -14.23 -22.65
C ARG A 93 27.35 -13.45 -23.80
#